data_AF-F3Y9W0-F1
#
_entry.id   AF-F3Y9W0-F1
#
_cell.length_a   1.000
_cell.length_b   1.000
_cell.length_c   1.000
_cell.angle_alpha   90.00
_cell.angle_beta   90.00
_cell.angle_gamma   90.00
#
_symmetry.space_group_name_H-M   'P 1'
#
loop_
_entity.id
_entity.type
_entity.pdbx_description
1 polymer ?
#
loop_
_entity_poly.entity_id
_entity_poly.type
_entity_poly.pdbx_seq_one_letter_code
_entity_poly.pdbx_strand_id
1 'polypeptide(L)'
;MNLLNRLKEGISKKNLLEMIYFCIIVLKPVNRKFQLKLGSEKRAENTFNYLYKHYYPLIKNRPKYLGELHEKTNIIWICWLQGEENAPELIKVCIRSIRKYNPNKKLLF
;
A
#
# COMPACT_ATOMS: atom_id res chain seq x y z
N MET A 1 38.47 -20.49 15.91
CA MET A 1 37.47 -21.58 15.96
C MET A 1 36.31 -21.21 15.04
N ASN A 2 36.00 -22.02 14.02
CA ASN A 2 35.01 -21.72 12.98
C ASN A 2 33.57 -21.78 13.54
N LEU A 3 32.68 -20.87 13.14
CA LEU A 3 31.28 -20.79 13.61
C LEU A 3 30.54 -22.12 13.41
N LEU A 4 30.81 -22.79 12.29
CA LEU A 4 30.26 -24.11 11.96
C LEU A 4 30.67 -25.20 12.98
N ASN A 5 31.89 -25.13 13.52
CA ASN A 5 32.38 -26.10 14.48
C ASN A 5 31.72 -25.88 15.85
N ARG A 6 31.53 -24.62 16.25
CA ARG A 6 30.80 -24.27 17.49
C ARG A 6 29.34 -24.74 17.44
N LEU A 7 28.68 -24.60 16.29
CA LEU A 7 27.30 -25.06 16.10
C LEU A 7 27.16 -26.58 16.22
N LYS A 8 28.08 -27.34 15.61
CA LYS A 8 28.10 -28.81 15.72
C LYS A 8 28.34 -29.27 17.16
N GLU A 9 29.25 -28.61 17.88
CA GLU A 9 29.53 -28.92 19.28
C GLU A 9 28.35 -28.59 20.21
N GLY A 10 27.67 -27.45 20.02
CA GLY A 10 26.51 -27.07 20.82
C GLY A 10 25.32 -28.04 20.67
N ILE A 11 25.06 -28.50 19.44
CA ILE A 11 24.03 -29.51 19.14
C ILE A 11 24.42 -30.87 19.75
N SER A 12 25.68 -31.28 19.59
CA SER A 12 26.19 -32.57 20.11
C SER A 12 26.17 -32.64 21.63
N LYS A 13 26.42 -31.52 22.34
CA LYS A 13 26.49 -31.48 23.80
C LYS A 13 25.13 -31.24 24.48
N LYS A 14 24.03 -31.03 23.72
CA LYS A 14 22.70 -30.65 24.22
C LYS A 14 22.76 -29.57 25.30
N ASN A 15 23.69 -28.62 25.16
CA ASN A 15 23.87 -27.58 26.16
C ASN A 15 22.76 -26.54 25.99
N LEU A 16 21.89 -26.45 26.99
CA LEU A 16 20.75 -25.53 27.01
C LEU A 16 21.17 -24.09 26.69
N LEU A 17 22.34 -23.65 27.17
CA LEU A 17 22.87 -22.31 26.90
C LEU A 17 23.21 -22.09 25.43
N GLU A 18 23.79 -23.08 24.74
CA GLU A 18 24.11 -22.99 23.31
C GLU A 18 22.84 -23.07 22.45
N MET A 19 21.84 -23.84 22.87
CA MET A 19 20.52 -23.85 22.24
C MET A 19 19.81 -22.49 22.39
N ILE A 20 19.86 -21.88 23.59
CA ILE A 20 19.34 -20.53 23.82
C ILE A 20 20.09 -19.50 22.97
N TYR A 21 21.42 -19.59 22.90
CA TYR A 21 22.26 -18.70 22.09
C TYR A 21 21.93 -18.81 20.59
N PHE A 22 21.72 -20.04 20.09
CA PHE A 22 21.25 -20.30 18.73
C PHE A 22 19.87 -19.69 18.46
N CYS A 23 18.90 -19.90 19.37
CA CYS A 23 17.58 -19.28 19.28
C CYS A 23 17.68 -17.74 19.25
N ILE A 24 18.53 -17.13 20.06
CA ILE A 24 18.71 -15.68 20.08
C ILE A 24 19.31 -15.17 18.76
N ILE A 25 20.33 -15.83 18.21
CA ILE A 25 21.00 -15.35 16.98
C ILE A 25 20.17 -15.61 15.72
N VAL A 26 19.56 -16.80 15.62
CA VAL A 26 18.82 -17.22 14.42
C VAL A 26 17.39 -16.68 14.43
N LEU A 27 16.71 -16.66 15.58
CA LEU A 27 15.31 -16.22 15.64
C LEU A 27 15.15 -14.70 15.82
N LYS A 28 16.11 -13.96 16.41
CA LYS A 28 16.01 -12.48 16.50
C LYS A 28 15.85 -11.78 15.14
N PRO A 29 16.64 -12.06 14.09
CA PRO A 29 16.49 -11.38 12.80
C PRO A 29 15.17 -11.73 12.11
N VAL A 30 14.66 -12.96 12.28
CA VAL A 30 13.34 -13.39 11.79
C VAL A 30 12.23 -12.64 12.54
N ASN A 31 12.31 -12.55 13.86
CA ASN A 31 11.40 -11.78 14.69
C ASN A 31 11.43 -10.29 14.35
N ARG A 32 12.59 -9.71 14.01
CA ARG A 32 12.68 -8.29 13.61
C ARG A 32 11.92 -8.01 12.32
N LYS A 33 12.07 -8.84 11.29
CA LYS A 33 11.29 -8.71 10.03
C LYS A 33 9.79 -8.89 10.28
N PHE A 34 9.43 -9.87 11.11
CA PHE A 34 8.05 -10.11 11.52
C PHE A 34 7.45 -8.94 12.30
N GLN A 35 8.18 -8.36 13.25
CA GLN A 35 7.77 -7.15 13.98
C GLN A 35 7.62 -5.93 13.08
N LEU A 36 8.49 -5.74 12.09
CA LEU A 36 8.34 -4.66 11.11
C LEU A 36 7.09 -4.85 10.24
N LYS A 37 6.79 -6.09 9.84
CA LYS A 37 5.56 -6.44 9.10
C LYS A 37 4.30 -6.20 9.93
N LEU A 38 4.29 -6.66 11.18
CA LEU A 38 3.25 -6.35 12.18
C LEU A 38 3.11 -4.83 12.39
N GLY A 39 4.21 -4.09 12.44
CA GLY A 39 4.20 -2.63 12.59
C GLY A 39 3.64 -1.90 11.36
N SER A 40 3.84 -2.42 10.15
CA SER A 40 3.16 -1.89 8.94
C SER A 40 1.67 -2.22 8.92
N GLU A 41 1.29 -3.43 9.31
CA GLU A 41 -0.11 -3.84 9.42
C GLU A 41 -0.84 -3.00 10.48
N LYS A 42 -0.18 -2.74 11.63
CA LYS A 42 -0.73 -1.89 12.69
C LYS A 42 -0.92 -0.44 12.25
N ARG A 43 0.00 0.09 11.42
CA ARG A 43 -0.17 1.43 10.83
C ARG A 43 -1.38 1.47 9.90
N ALA A 44 -1.53 0.48 9.02
CA ALA A 44 -2.68 0.38 8.14
C ALA A 44 -4.00 0.29 8.92
N GLU A 45 -4.04 -0.52 9.98
CA GLU A 45 -5.19 -0.65 10.88
C GLU A 45 -5.51 0.68 11.58
N ASN A 46 -4.50 1.37 12.13
CA ASN A 46 -4.68 2.67 12.77
C ASN A 46 -5.19 3.73 11.79
N THR A 47 -4.65 3.75 10.56
CA THR A 47 -5.14 4.62 9.49
C THR A 47 -6.59 4.31 9.16
N PHE A 48 -6.95 3.03 9.00
CA PHE A 48 -8.33 2.62 8.76
C PHE A 48 -9.25 3.06 9.90
N ASN A 49 -8.87 2.82 11.16
CA ASN A 49 -9.66 3.18 12.33
C ASN A 49 -9.87 4.70 12.43
N TYR A 50 -8.83 5.49 12.16
CA TYR A 50 -8.94 6.95 12.09
C TYR A 50 -9.92 7.37 10.99
N LEU A 51 -9.73 6.88 9.76
CA LEU A 51 -10.59 7.23 8.63
C LEU A 51 -12.03 6.82 8.89
N TYR A 52 -12.26 5.61 9.42
CA TYR A 52 -13.58 5.12 9.76
C TYR A 52 -14.23 6.01 10.82
N LYS A 53 -13.55 6.28 11.94
CA LYS A 53 -14.10 7.11 13.01
C LYS A 53 -14.48 8.52 12.54
N HIS A 54 -13.64 9.15 11.72
CA HIS A 54 -13.81 10.56 11.36
C HIS A 54 -14.64 10.77 10.08
N TYR A 55 -14.54 9.87 9.10
CA TYR A 55 -15.16 10.06 7.79
C TYR A 55 -16.36 9.15 7.55
N TYR A 56 -16.48 8.00 8.21
CA TYR A 56 -17.66 7.14 8.05
C TYR A 56 -18.98 7.84 8.41
N PRO A 57 -19.07 8.66 9.49
CA PRO A 57 -20.30 9.41 9.76
C PRO A 57 -20.66 10.39 8.64
N LEU A 58 -19.66 11.02 8.02
CA LEU A 58 -19.86 11.95 6.90
C LEU A 58 -20.35 11.24 5.65
N ILE A 59 -19.87 10.02 5.38
CA ILE A 59 -20.32 9.19 4.25
C ILE A 59 -21.72 8.64 4.52
N LYS A 60 -21.97 8.11 5.72
CA LYS A 60 -23.25 7.51 6.12
C LYS A 60 -24.38 8.54 6.13
N ASN A 61 -24.10 9.74 6.64
CA ASN A 61 -25.06 10.83 6.72
C ASN A 61 -25.00 11.75 5.49
N ARG A 62 -24.19 11.40 4.47
CA ARG A 62 -24.23 12.13 3.22
C ARG A 62 -25.65 11.99 2.68
N PRO A 63 -26.35 13.10 2.39
CA PRO A 63 -27.61 13.00 1.68
C PRO A 63 -27.32 12.17 0.42
N LYS A 64 -28.10 11.10 0.20
CA LYS A 64 -28.10 10.47 -1.13
C LYS A 64 -28.37 11.63 -2.07
N TYR A 65 -27.37 11.98 -2.88
CA TYR A 65 -27.64 12.82 -4.03
C TYR A 65 -28.65 12.01 -4.84
N LEU A 66 -29.93 12.33 -4.67
CA LEU A 66 -30.92 12.27 -5.74
C LEU A 66 -30.50 13.37 -6.73
N GLY A 67 -29.25 13.30 -7.20
CA GLY A 67 -28.88 14.04 -8.39
C GLY A 67 -29.86 13.56 -9.43
N GLU A 68 -30.55 14.51 -10.05
CA GLU A 68 -31.20 14.26 -11.33
C GLU A 68 -30.28 13.34 -12.14
N LEU A 69 -30.84 12.31 -12.77
CA LEU A 69 -30.08 11.43 -13.67
C LEU A 69 -29.33 12.33 -14.64
N HIS A 70 -28.08 12.65 -14.32
CA HIS A 70 -27.29 13.54 -15.14
C HIS A 70 -27.14 12.79 -16.45
N GLU A 71 -27.66 13.40 -17.52
CA GLU A 71 -27.49 12.85 -18.85
C GLU A 71 -26.02 12.50 -19.03
N LYS A 72 -25.76 11.32 -19.59
CA LYS A 72 -24.39 10.84 -19.78
C LYS A 72 -23.65 11.88 -20.62
N THR A 73 -22.79 12.67 -19.97
CA THR A 73 -22.07 13.72 -20.66
C THR A 73 -21.07 13.08 -21.62
N ASN A 74 -20.81 13.76 -22.74
CA ASN A 74 -19.75 13.36 -23.66
C ASN A 74 -18.39 13.93 -23.24
N ILE A 75 -18.20 14.18 -21.94
CA ILE A 75 -17.01 14.84 -21.41
C ILE A 75 -16.33 13.94 -20.37
N ILE A 76 -15.01 13.79 -20.50
CA ILE A 76 -14.14 13.18 -19.49
C ILE A 76 -13.30 14.30 -18.89
N TRP A 77 -13.44 14.54 -17.59
CA TRP A 77 -12.65 15.50 -16.84
C TRP A 77 -11.34 14.87 -16.35
N ILE A 78 -10.22 15.54 -16.60
CA ILE A 78 -8.89 15.13 -16.17
C ILE A 78 -8.34 16.24 -15.29
N CYS A 79 -8.08 15.95 -14.02
CA CYS A 79 -7.46 16.93 -13.15
C CYS A 79 -5.95 16.98 -13.43
N TRP A 80 -5.53 17.88 -14.33
CA TRP A 80 -4.13 18.20 -14.58
C TRP A 80 -3.96 19.69 -14.88
N LEU A 81 -3.69 20.45 -13.82
CA LEU A 81 -3.83 21.91 -13.81
C LEU A 81 -2.78 22.66 -14.66
N GLN A 82 -1.75 21.98 -15.14
CA GLN A 82 -0.71 22.59 -15.97
C GLN A 82 -1.01 22.50 -17.48
N GLY A 83 -2.13 21.88 -17.86
CA GLY A 83 -2.43 21.56 -19.26
C GLY A 83 -1.70 20.32 -19.75
N GLU A 84 -2.24 19.68 -20.79
CA GLU A 84 -1.72 18.40 -21.31
C GLU A 84 -0.31 18.55 -21.89
N GLU A 85 -0.02 19.67 -22.54
CA GLU A 85 1.27 19.99 -23.14
C GLU A 85 2.41 19.92 -22.12
N ASN A 86 2.15 20.40 -20.90
CA ASN A 86 3.12 20.41 -19.80
C ASN A 86 3.10 19.12 -18.97
N ALA A 87 2.23 18.16 -19.30
CA ALA A 87 2.17 16.90 -18.57
C ALA A 87 3.40 16.01 -18.84
N PRO A 88 3.89 15.27 -17.84
CA PRO A 88 4.93 14.26 -18.03
C PRO A 88 4.53 13.22 -19.09
N GLU A 89 5.50 12.62 -19.76
CA GLU A 89 5.24 11.63 -20.83
C GLU A 89 4.36 10.47 -20.37
N LEU A 90 4.54 10.00 -19.14
CA LEU A 90 3.67 8.96 -18.55
C LEU A 90 2.19 9.40 -18.55
N ILE A 91 1.93 10.64 -18.14
CA ILE A 91 0.57 11.19 -18.08
C ILE A 91 0.01 11.35 -19.50
N LYS A 92 0.82 11.83 -20.45
CA LYS A 92 0.44 11.92 -21.87
C LYS A 92 0.09 10.55 -22.45
N VAL A 93 0.82 9.49 -22.13
CA VAL A 93 0.48 8.11 -22.53
C VAL A 93 -0.89 7.71 -21.98
N CYS A 94 -1.16 7.99 -20.70
CA CYS A 94 -2.47 7.72 -20.09
C CYS A 94 -3.59 8.49 -20.80
N ILE A 95 -3.39 9.78 -21.07
CA ILE A 95 -4.35 10.63 -21.79
C ILE A 95 -4.62 10.08 -23.19
N ARG A 96 -3.58 9.68 -23.92
CA ARG A 96 -3.72 9.05 -25.25
C ARG A 96 -4.54 7.75 -25.19
N SER A 97 -4.32 6.93 -24.17
CA SER A 97 -5.12 5.72 -23.94
C SER A 97 -6.59 6.06 -23.73
N ILE A 98 -6.88 7.08 -22.89
CA ILE A 98 -8.25 7.54 -22.63
C ILE A 98 -8.91 7.98 -23.95
N ARG A 99 -8.23 8.78 -24.79
CA ARG A 99 -8.75 9.17 -26.12
C ARG A 99 -9.01 7.98 -27.04
N LYS A 100 -8.08 7.02 -27.08
CA LYS A 100 -8.17 5.83 -27.95
C LYS A 100 -9.42 5.00 -27.64
N TYR A 101 -9.71 4.78 -26.36
CA TYR A 101 -10.84 3.93 -25.94
C TYR A 101 -12.15 4.70 -25.77
N ASN A 102 -12.12 6.03 -25.86
CA ASN A 102 -13.30 6.89 -25.75
C ASN A 102 -13.38 7.91 -26.90
N PRO A 103 -13.41 7.46 -28.18
CA PRO A 103 -13.31 8.35 -29.34
C PRO A 103 -14.43 9.39 -29.43
N ASN A 104 -15.60 9.09 -28.86
CA ASN A 104 -16.77 9.96 -28.87
C ASN A 104 -16.85 10.89 -27.63
N LYS A 105 -15.80 10.92 -26.81
CA LYS A 105 -15.74 11.74 -25.60
C LYS A 105 -14.70 12.85 -25.76
N LYS A 106 -15.09 14.07 -25.38
CA LYS A 106 -14.21 15.23 -25.28
C LYS A 106 -13.47 15.17 -23.94
N LEU A 107 -12.16 15.37 -23.95
CA LEU A 107 -11.37 15.52 -22.73
C LEU A 107 -11.30 17.00 -22.35
N LEU A 108 -11.52 17.31 -21.08
CA LEU A 108 -11.30 18.63 -20.48
C LEU A 108 -10.28 18.51 -19.35
N PHE A 109 -9.39 19.48 -19.27
CA PHE A 109 -8.30 19.59 -18.30
C PHE A 109 -8.57 20.69 -17.29
#